data_AF-A0A931F376-F1
#
_entry.id   AF-A0A931F376-F1
#
_cell.length_a   1.000
_cell.length_b   1.000
_cell.length_c   1.000
_cell.angle_alpha   90.00
_cell.angle_beta   90.00
_cell.angle_gamma   90.00
#
_symmetry.space_group_name_H-M   'P 1'
#
loop_
_entity.id
_entity.type
_entity.pdbx_description
1 polymer ?
#
loop_
_entity_poly.entity_id
_entity_poly.type
_entity_poly.pdbx_seq_one_letter_code
_entity_poly.pdbx_strand_id
1 'polypeptide(L)'
;MDFVCAHAGRPATAVTRRDVARALLAVPSGVALVALPDLRRAMMSAGNPLSLQFWESAKATLSSIEAGVATVGDVQRWLESTGTEPILMTPSYFVWPEEDERGPVAGEMFGRLVAYLEERVEEGEIDPDALAVGDQEARGAYEDLQERWLSTPLPDERVPAFAVSDEQDEELFAAWDEEEAFALSELRRIVGELPKQPELPVHELDVAAARLRELLALPGYPANVLRACAGFEERPMPDDDQELWLAVAAGIAGPVSDLSESGDVLEEFADLDGELSMEDAALANLCAIQHADWLAGVAALARMGPGVLASPERMARLIAESEDIDSDAQEEDDLDATEGLFTSVVSLWGYLGIVDEDEVLTPLGWWGLPKALERAWSPPPE
;
A
#
# COMPACT_ATOMS: atom_id res chain seq x y z
N MET A 1 30.27 -24.56 -15.70
CA MET A 1 31.08 -23.47 -15.13
C MET A 1 30.82 -22.17 -15.87
N ASP A 2 31.00 -22.14 -17.19
CA ASP A 2 30.76 -20.93 -18.01
C ASP A 2 29.37 -20.32 -17.79
N PHE A 3 28.31 -21.15 -17.71
CA PHE A 3 26.97 -20.69 -17.36
C PHE A 3 26.90 -20.01 -15.99
N VAL A 4 27.51 -20.60 -14.95
CA VAL A 4 27.53 -20.02 -13.59
C VAL A 4 28.27 -18.69 -13.58
N CYS A 5 29.44 -18.62 -14.23
CA CYS A 5 30.21 -17.38 -14.32
C CYS A 5 29.43 -16.29 -15.08
N ALA A 6 28.77 -16.65 -16.18
CA ALA A 6 27.95 -15.71 -16.96
C ALA A 6 26.72 -15.22 -16.18
N HIS A 7 26.05 -16.13 -15.47
CA HIS A 7 24.87 -15.82 -14.65
C HIS A 7 25.24 -14.93 -13.45
N ALA A 8 26.35 -15.22 -12.78
CA ALA A 8 26.83 -14.44 -11.64
C ALA A 8 27.56 -13.15 -12.04
N GLY A 9 27.94 -13.00 -13.32
CA GLY A 9 28.79 -11.90 -13.77
C GLY A 9 30.21 -11.92 -13.16
N ARG A 10 30.67 -13.06 -12.65
CA ARG A 10 31.93 -13.22 -11.88
C ARG A 10 32.85 -14.26 -12.51
N PRO A 11 34.19 -14.10 -12.40
CA PRO A 11 35.13 -15.14 -12.81
C PRO A 11 35.03 -16.35 -11.89
N ALA A 12 35.42 -17.53 -12.38
CA ALA A 12 35.32 -18.80 -11.66
C ALA A 12 35.95 -18.80 -10.24
N THR A 13 37.00 -18.01 -10.04
CA THR A 13 37.71 -17.85 -8.77
C THR A 13 36.98 -16.99 -7.74
N ALA A 14 35.97 -16.21 -8.16
CA ALA A 14 35.23 -15.28 -7.31
C ALA A 14 33.73 -15.63 -7.18
N VAL A 15 33.31 -16.77 -7.74
CA VAL A 15 31.93 -17.27 -7.60
C VAL A 15 31.70 -17.72 -6.16
N THR A 16 30.63 -17.24 -5.53
CA THR A 16 30.22 -17.61 -4.17
C THR A 16 29.27 -18.81 -4.15
N ARG A 17 28.94 -19.30 -2.95
CA ARG A 17 27.91 -20.34 -2.75
C ARG A 17 26.55 -19.89 -3.28
N ARG A 18 26.18 -18.63 -3.01
CA ARG A 18 24.95 -17.99 -3.49
C ARG A 18 24.89 -17.94 -5.01
N ASP A 19 25.97 -17.53 -5.66
CA ASP A 19 26.06 -17.49 -7.12
C ASP A 19 25.83 -18.87 -7.75
N VAL A 20 26.42 -19.92 -7.16
CA VAL A 20 26.19 -21.31 -7.61
C VAL A 20 24.75 -21.74 -7.36
N ALA A 21 24.19 -21.46 -6.18
CA ALA A 21 22.83 -21.84 -5.83
C ALA A 21 21.80 -21.19 -6.77
N ARG A 22 21.90 -19.88 -7.01
CA ARG A 22 21.04 -19.13 -7.94
C ARG A 22 21.17 -19.66 -9.38
N ALA A 23 22.39 -19.93 -9.85
CA ALA A 23 22.60 -20.53 -11.17
C ALA A 23 22.00 -21.94 -11.30
N LEU A 24 22.00 -22.74 -10.22
CA LEU A 24 21.35 -24.07 -10.23
C LEU A 24 19.81 -23.96 -10.27
N LEU A 25 19.22 -22.93 -9.65
CA LEU A 25 17.78 -22.66 -9.71
C LEU A 25 17.34 -22.03 -11.03
N ALA A 26 18.24 -21.36 -11.74
CA ALA A 26 17.96 -20.75 -13.05
C ALA A 26 17.78 -21.76 -14.20
N VAL A 27 17.92 -23.07 -13.94
CA VAL A 27 17.73 -24.15 -14.91
C VAL A 27 16.82 -25.24 -14.34
N PRO A 28 16.17 -26.07 -15.18
CA PRO A 28 15.35 -27.16 -14.69
C PRO A 28 16.11 -28.09 -13.72
N SER A 29 15.49 -28.47 -12.61
CA SER A 29 16.12 -29.24 -11.51
C SER A 29 16.77 -30.54 -11.99
N GLY A 30 16.12 -31.29 -12.89
CA GLY A 30 16.71 -32.48 -13.49
C GLY A 30 18.02 -32.22 -14.27
N VAL A 31 18.12 -31.08 -14.96
CA VAL A 31 19.35 -30.65 -15.66
C VAL A 31 20.43 -30.28 -14.65
N ALA A 32 20.08 -29.50 -13.63
CA ALA A 32 20.98 -29.10 -12.56
C ALA A 32 21.59 -30.33 -11.85
N LEU A 33 20.75 -31.32 -11.48
CA LEU A 33 21.16 -32.56 -10.80
C LEU A 33 22.18 -33.37 -11.61
N VAL A 34 21.97 -33.49 -12.92
CA VAL A 34 22.91 -34.18 -13.82
C VAL A 34 24.25 -33.44 -13.91
N ALA A 35 24.22 -32.10 -13.87
CA ALA A 35 25.40 -31.26 -14.00
C ALA A 35 26.25 -31.15 -12.71
N LEU A 36 25.70 -31.45 -11.53
CA LEU A 36 26.39 -31.28 -10.24
C LEU A 36 27.80 -31.92 -10.17
N PRO A 37 28.04 -33.17 -10.60
CA PRO A 37 29.37 -33.79 -10.50
C PRO A 37 30.42 -33.11 -11.40
N ASP A 38 30.00 -32.65 -12.59
CA ASP A 38 30.88 -31.92 -13.52
C ASP A 38 31.18 -30.52 -12.98
N LEU A 39 30.15 -29.82 -12.47
CA LEU A 39 30.31 -28.49 -11.88
C LEU A 39 31.24 -28.52 -10.67
N ARG A 40 31.08 -29.49 -9.76
CA ARG A 40 31.99 -29.68 -8.62
C ARG A 40 33.44 -29.89 -9.06
N ARG A 41 33.68 -30.73 -10.07
CA ARG A 41 35.03 -30.94 -10.64
C ARG A 41 35.59 -29.67 -11.28
N ALA A 42 34.77 -28.90 -11.99
CA ALA A 42 35.18 -27.64 -12.60
C ALA A 42 35.57 -26.60 -11.54
N MET A 43 34.79 -26.46 -10.46
CA MET A 43 35.10 -25.54 -9.36
C MET A 43 36.39 -25.91 -8.63
N MET A 44 36.61 -27.21 -8.35
CA MET A 44 37.89 -27.69 -7.82
C MET A 44 39.06 -27.37 -8.76
N SER A 45 38.87 -27.54 -10.08
CA SER A 45 39.90 -27.25 -11.09
C SER A 45 40.20 -25.75 -11.23
N ALA A 46 39.21 -24.90 -10.94
CA ALA A 46 39.35 -23.45 -10.93
C ALA A 46 39.98 -22.91 -9.62
N GLY A 47 40.30 -23.78 -8.65
CA GLY A 47 40.88 -23.37 -7.37
C GLY A 47 39.89 -22.76 -6.38
N ASN A 48 38.58 -22.91 -6.62
CA ASN A 48 37.51 -22.41 -5.74
C ASN A 48 36.58 -23.56 -5.31
N PRO A 49 37.04 -24.50 -4.47
CA PRO A 49 36.23 -25.64 -4.06
C PRO A 49 35.17 -25.22 -3.03
N LEU A 50 33.90 -25.59 -3.26
CA LEU A 50 32.85 -25.50 -2.24
C LEU A 50 32.83 -26.75 -1.34
N SER A 51 32.30 -26.59 -0.12
CA SER A 51 32.26 -27.64 0.90
C SER A 51 31.41 -28.84 0.47
N LEU A 52 31.67 -29.99 1.10
CA LEU A 52 30.84 -31.18 0.89
C LEU A 52 29.37 -30.90 1.27
N GLN A 53 29.16 -30.19 2.39
CA GLN A 53 27.85 -29.86 2.92
C GLN A 53 27.02 -29.06 1.91
N PHE A 54 27.63 -28.08 1.22
CA PHE A 54 26.97 -27.34 0.15
C PHE A 54 26.49 -28.25 -0.99
N TRP A 55 27.34 -29.19 -1.46
CA TRP A 55 26.96 -30.07 -2.56
C TRP A 55 25.86 -31.06 -2.16
N GLU A 56 25.87 -31.52 -0.92
CA GLU A 56 24.83 -32.41 -0.39
C GLU A 56 23.51 -31.67 -0.21
N SER A 57 23.51 -30.46 0.33
CA SER A 57 22.31 -29.63 0.45
C SER A 57 21.75 -29.25 -0.92
N ALA A 58 22.59 -28.83 -1.87
CA ALA A 58 22.18 -28.53 -3.24
C ALA A 58 21.50 -29.72 -3.91
N LYS A 59 22.08 -30.91 -3.78
CA LYS A 59 21.48 -32.14 -4.31
C LYS A 59 20.15 -32.46 -3.65
N ALA A 60 20.04 -32.32 -2.34
CA ALA A 60 18.81 -32.59 -1.60
C ALA A 60 17.68 -31.64 -2.03
N THR A 61 17.93 -30.33 -2.05
CA THR A 61 16.95 -29.31 -2.45
C THR A 61 16.49 -29.52 -3.89
N LEU A 62 17.43 -29.67 -4.84
CA LEU A 62 17.08 -29.89 -6.26
C LEU A 62 16.30 -31.21 -6.47
N SER A 63 16.61 -32.28 -5.72
CA SER A 63 15.83 -33.53 -5.79
C SER A 63 14.41 -33.34 -5.26
N SER A 64 14.25 -32.53 -4.22
CA SER A 64 12.94 -32.20 -3.64
C SER A 64 12.07 -31.38 -4.60
N ILE A 65 12.68 -30.42 -5.30
CA ILE A 65 12.03 -29.64 -6.37
C ILE A 65 11.59 -30.57 -7.51
N GLU A 66 12.49 -31.42 -8.00
CA GLU A 66 12.19 -32.36 -9.10
C GLU A 66 11.07 -33.34 -8.72
N ALA A 67 10.99 -33.74 -7.46
CA ALA A 67 9.93 -34.59 -6.94
C ALA A 67 8.59 -33.86 -6.70
N GLY A 68 8.55 -32.53 -6.84
CA GLY A 68 7.35 -31.72 -6.62
C GLY A 68 6.94 -31.60 -5.15
N VAL A 69 7.87 -31.82 -4.21
CA VAL A 69 7.58 -31.79 -2.76
C VAL A 69 8.25 -30.61 -2.02
N ALA A 70 9.11 -29.84 -2.70
CA ALA A 70 9.70 -28.63 -2.13
C ALA A 70 8.69 -27.49 -2.07
N THR A 71 8.67 -26.76 -0.95
CA THR A 71 7.95 -25.49 -0.82
C THR A 71 8.87 -24.31 -1.19
N VAL A 72 8.28 -23.14 -1.48
CA VAL A 72 9.05 -21.89 -1.68
C VAL A 72 9.94 -21.60 -0.47
N GLY A 73 9.40 -21.80 0.75
CA GLY A 73 10.16 -21.63 1.99
C GLY A 73 11.34 -22.59 2.14
N ASP A 74 11.30 -23.80 1.57
CA ASP A 74 12.45 -24.72 1.59
C ASP A 74 13.58 -24.23 0.66
N VAL A 75 13.22 -23.70 -0.50
CA VAL A 75 14.19 -23.13 -1.45
C VAL A 75 14.81 -21.86 -0.87
N GLN A 76 14.00 -20.99 -0.28
CA GLN A 76 14.46 -19.77 0.36
C GLN A 76 15.40 -20.06 1.54
N ARG A 77 15.02 -20.98 2.45
CA ARG A 77 15.89 -21.41 3.55
C ARG A 77 17.22 -21.98 3.05
N TRP A 78 17.22 -22.70 1.93
CA TRP A 78 18.45 -23.20 1.32
C TRP A 78 19.32 -22.07 0.76
N LEU A 79 18.73 -21.07 0.08
CA LEU A 79 19.48 -19.89 -0.38
C LEU A 79 20.08 -19.11 0.79
N GLU A 80 19.32 -18.86 1.85
CA GLU A 80 19.81 -18.21 3.08
C GLU A 80 20.96 -18.98 3.72
N SER A 81 20.93 -20.31 3.65
CA SER A 81 22.01 -21.16 4.17
C SER A 81 23.36 -21.00 3.44
N THR A 82 23.37 -20.30 2.29
CA THR A 82 24.63 -19.94 1.62
C THR A 82 25.46 -18.93 2.41
N GLY A 83 24.86 -18.28 3.42
CA GLY A 83 25.50 -17.30 4.32
C GLY A 83 25.63 -15.91 3.72
N THR A 84 25.12 -15.70 2.50
CA THR A 84 25.22 -14.42 1.77
C THR A 84 23.91 -13.99 1.13
N GLU A 85 22.86 -14.81 1.20
CA GLU A 85 21.52 -14.42 0.77
C GLU A 85 20.79 -13.79 1.97
N PRO A 86 20.37 -12.52 1.88
CA PRO A 86 19.62 -11.86 2.94
C PRO A 86 18.36 -12.63 3.32
N ILE A 87 18.01 -12.58 4.60
CA ILE A 87 16.76 -13.14 5.10
C ILE A 87 15.63 -12.22 4.66
N LEU A 88 14.57 -12.80 4.06
CA LEU A 88 13.47 -12.02 3.51
C LEU A 88 12.69 -11.25 4.58
N MET A 89 12.42 -11.90 5.71
CA MET A 89 11.71 -11.30 6.85
C MET A 89 12.53 -11.47 8.12
N THR A 90 12.93 -10.34 8.70
CA THR A 90 13.70 -10.30 9.95
C THR A 90 12.78 -10.47 11.18
N PRO A 91 13.32 -10.90 12.34
CA PRO A 91 12.58 -10.89 13.60
C PRO A 91 11.99 -9.52 13.98
N SER A 92 12.63 -8.41 13.57
CA SER A 92 12.09 -7.05 13.71
C SER A 92 11.04 -6.66 12.66
N TYR A 93 10.45 -7.61 11.93
CA TYR A 93 9.41 -7.42 10.92
C TYR A 93 9.81 -6.57 9.70
N PHE A 94 11.10 -6.30 9.49
CA PHE A 94 11.54 -5.73 8.21
C PHE A 94 11.44 -6.80 7.12
N VAL A 95 10.82 -6.44 6.01
CA VAL A 95 10.58 -7.31 4.85
C VAL A 95 11.23 -6.69 3.62
N TRP A 96 12.07 -7.45 2.91
CA TRP A 96 12.58 -7.01 1.62
C TRP A 96 11.51 -7.12 0.53
N PRO A 97 11.40 -6.15 -0.39
CA PRO A 97 10.59 -6.31 -1.60
C PRO A 97 11.06 -7.51 -2.44
N GLU A 98 10.15 -8.05 -3.25
CA GLU A 98 10.47 -9.10 -4.21
C GLU A 98 11.53 -8.62 -5.22
N GLU A 99 12.30 -9.55 -5.80
CA GLU A 99 13.48 -9.16 -6.60
C GLU A 99 13.15 -8.32 -7.84
N ASP A 100 11.97 -8.50 -8.42
CA ASP A 100 11.42 -7.74 -9.55
C ASP A 100 10.64 -6.49 -9.14
N GLU A 101 10.30 -6.34 -7.86
CA GLU A 101 9.60 -5.18 -7.29
C GLU A 101 10.55 -4.20 -6.57
N ARG A 102 11.84 -4.52 -6.44
CA ARG A 102 12.81 -3.63 -5.79
C ARG A 102 13.03 -2.36 -6.59
N GLY A 103 12.70 -1.23 -5.97
CA GLY A 103 13.16 0.08 -6.36
C GLY A 103 14.69 0.23 -6.32
N PRO A 104 15.23 1.34 -6.85
CA PRO A 104 16.67 1.60 -6.91
C PRO A 104 17.38 1.57 -5.55
N VAL A 105 16.76 2.07 -4.48
CA VAL A 105 17.32 2.10 -3.13
C VAL A 105 17.29 0.71 -2.51
N ALA A 106 16.16 -0.01 -2.60
CA ALA A 106 16.05 -1.39 -2.15
C ALA A 106 17.06 -2.30 -2.85
N GLY A 107 17.22 -2.16 -4.17
CA GLY A 107 18.22 -2.88 -4.95
C GLY A 107 19.66 -2.55 -4.52
N GLU A 108 19.96 -1.27 -4.29
CA GLU A 108 21.26 -0.82 -3.78
C GLU A 108 21.56 -1.42 -2.39
N MET A 109 20.63 -1.28 -1.44
CA MET A 109 20.81 -1.72 -0.06
C MET A 109 20.91 -3.24 0.04
N PHE A 110 20.09 -3.96 -0.73
CA PHE A 110 20.20 -5.42 -0.82
C PHE A 110 21.58 -5.84 -1.35
N GLY A 111 22.08 -5.18 -2.40
CA GLY A 111 23.42 -5.43 -2.93
C GLY A 111 24.54 -5.13 -1.93
N ARG A 112 24.43 -4.03 -1.17
CA ARG A 112 25.37 -3.68 -0.10
C ARG A 112 25.35 -4.72 1.03
N LEU A 113 24.17 -5.22 1.41
CA LEU A 113 24.05 -6.27 2.42
C LEU A 113 24.70 -7.57 1.96
N VAL A 114 24.44 -8.00 0.72
CA VAL A 114 25.10 -9.20 0.14
C VAL A 114 26.62 -9.05 0.20
N ALA A 115 27.17 -7.91 -0.21
CA ALA A 115 28.62 -7.66 -0.17
C ALA A 115 29.16 -7.66 1.27
N TYR A 116 28.43 -7.09 2.22
CA TYR A 116 28.77 -7.14 3.64
C TYR A 116 28.80 -8.58 4.16
N LEU A 117 27.80 -9.40 3.82
CA LEU A 117 27.74 -10.80 4.23
C LEU A 117 28.86 -11.64 3.59
N GLU A 118 29.21 -11.38 2.32
CA GLU A 118 30.36 -12.00 1.65
C GLU A 118 31.66 -11.74 2.43
N GLU A 119 31.89 -10.50 2.88
CA GLU A 119 33.05 -10.13 3.70
C GLU A 119 33.05 -10.87 5.05
N ARG A 120 31.89 -10.96 5.72
CA ARG A 120 31.75 -11.67 7.01
C ARG A 120 31.97 -13.19 6.87
N VAL A 121 31.60 -13.79 5.73
CA VAL A 121 31.94 -15.19 5.41
C VAL A 121 33.45 -15.35 5.21
N GLU A 122 34.11 -14.43 4.50
CA GLU A 122 35.57 -14.47 4.28
C GLU A 122 36.36 -14.33 5.59
N GLU A 123 35.85 -13.53 6.54
CA GLU A 123 36.42 -13.38 7.88
C GLU A 123 36.12 -14.57 8.82
N GLY A 124 35.20 -15.45 8.42
CA GLY A 124 34.80 -16.62 9.20
C GLY A 124 33.84 -16.30 10.35
N GLU A 125 33.20 -15.13 10.35
CA GLU A 125 32.14 -14.78 11.30
C GLU A 125 30.83 -15.52 10.99
N ILE A 126 30.60 -15.83 9.72
CA ILE A 126 29.47 -16.66 9.25
C ILE A 126 30.02 -18.02 8.83
N ASP A 127 29.46 -19.10 9.38
CA ASP A 127 29.72 -20.47 8.92
C ASP A 127 28.54 -20.99 8.08
N PRO A 128 28.64 -21.00 6.74
CA PRO A 128 27.54 -21.45 5.92
C PRO A 128 27.36 -22.98 5.91
N ASP A 129 28.34 -23.76 6.39
CA ASP A 129 28.13 -25.21 6.59
C ASP A 129 27.27 -25.46 7.83
N ALA A 130 27.45 -24.67 8.91
CA ALA A 130 26.59 -24.69 10.08
C ALA A 130 25.14 -24.27 9.74
N LEU A 131 24.99 -23.21 8.94
CA LEU A 131 23.67 -22.81 8.43
C LEU A 131 23.01 -23.92 7.59
N ALA A 132 23.78 -24.57 6.71
CA ALA A 132 23.26 -25.63 5.83
C ALA A 132 22.84 -26.92 6.58
N VAL A 133 23.33 -27.16 7.80
CA VAL A 133 22.84 -28.27 8.66
C VAL A 133 21.70 -27.87 9.59
N GLY A 134 21.27 -26.60 9.55
CA GLY A 134 20.18 -26.08 10.37
C GLY A 134 20.57 -25.76 11.81
N ASP A 135 21.84 -25.44 12.06
CA ASP A 135 22.30 -25.00 13.38
C ASP A 135 21.57 -23.72 13.80
N GLN A 136 20.88 -23.79 14.94
CA GLN A 136 20.04 -22.69 15.44
C GLN A 136 20.87 -21.52 15.98
N GLU A 137 22.04 -21.78 16.55
CA GLU A 137 22.92 -20.73 17.07
C GLU A 137 23.55 -19.97 15.90
N ALA A 138 24.03 -20.68 14.88
CA ALA A 138 24.52 -20.05 13.65
C ALA A 138 23.42 -19.24 12.95
N ARG A 139 22.18 -19.75 12.93
CA ARG A 139 21.04 -19.04 12.35
C ARG A 139 20.71 -17.76 13.12
N GLY A 140 20.62 -17.82 14.44
CA GLY A 140 20.37 -16.64 15.27
C GLY A 140 21.46 -15.58 15.11
N ALA A 141 22.73 -15.99 15.07
CA ALA A 141 23.84 -15.07 14.82
C ALA A 141 23.76 -14.40 13.44
N TYR A 142 23.31 -15.14 12.41
CA TYR A 142 23.12 -14.63 11.06
C TYR A 142 21.95 -13.64 10.97
N GLU A 143 20.86 -13.88 11.70
CA GLU A 143 19.72 -12.97 11.86
C GLU A 143 20.15 -11.68 12.56
N ASP A 144 20.75 -11.78 13.75
CA ASP A 144 21.22 -10.65 14.56
C ASP A 144 22.20 -9.75 13.79
N LEU A 145 23.05 -10.36 12.97
CA LEU A 145 24.03 -9.65 12.15
C LEU A 145 23.36 -8.76 11.10
N GLN A 146 22.32 -9.27 10.45
CA GLN A 146 21.56 -8.54 9.42
C GLN A 146 20.69 -7.46 10.05
N GLU A 147 20.02 -7.74 11.17
CA GLU A 147 19.25 -6.72 11.89
C GLU A 147 20.13 -5.55 12.35
N ARG A 148 21.32 -5.87 12.87
CA ARG A 148 22.27 -4.83 13.25
C ARG A 148 22.71 -4.01 12.04
N TRP A 149 22.96 -4.66 10.90
CA TRP A 149 23.32 -3.94 9.67
C TRP A 149 22.18 -3.02 9.20
N LEU A 150 20.94 -3.53 9.18
CA LEU A 150 19.75 -2.79 8.78
C LEU A 150 19.46 -1.56 9.65
N SER A 151 19.82 -1.63 10.94
CA SER A 151 19.60 -0.56 11.93
C SER A 151 20.79 0.37 12.14
N THR A 152 21.95 0.08 11.55
CA THR A 152 23.17 0.89 11.73
C THR A 152 23.32 1.87 10.56
N PRO A 153 23.55 3.17 10.82
CA PRO A 153 23.86 4.13 9.77
C PRO A 153 25.09 3.71 8.96
N LEU A 154 24.96 3.72 7.64
CA LEU A 154 26.06 3.50 6.71
C LEU A 154 26.96 4.74 6.61
N PRO A 155 28.12 4.67 5.94
CA PRO A 155 29.02 5.83 5.78
C PRO A 155 28.40 7.04 5.08
N ASP A 156 27.29 6.85 4.36
CA ASP A 156 26.48 7.90 3.74
C ASP A 156 25.30 8.35 4.62
N GLU A 157 25.36 8.05 5.93
CA GLU A 157 24.41 8.43 6.98
C GLU A 157 23.02 7.77 6.90
N ARG A 158 22.69 7.11 5.78
CA ARG A 158 21.44 6.37 5.63
C ARG A 158 21.39 5.17 6.56
N VAL A 159 20.26 4.97 7.22
CA VAL A 159 19.92 3.71 7.89
C VAL A 159 19.20 2.83 6.87
N PRO A 160 19.72 1.63 6.52
CA PRO A 160 19.17 0.85 5.41
C PRO A 160 17.69 0.52 5.56
N ALA A 161 17.24 0.13 6.77
CA ALA A 161 15.83 -0.18 6.99
C ALA A 161 14.92 1.02 6.66
N PHE A 162 15.27 2.21 7.17
CA PHE A 162 14.49 3.43 6.91
C PHE A 162 14.57 3.83 5.44
N ALA A 163 15.75 3.80 4.83
CA ALA A 163 15.88 4.19 3.42
C ALA A 163 15.08 3.30 2.46
N VAL A 164 14.92 2.01 2.78
CA VAL A 164 14.08 1.10 1.99
C VAL A 164 12.61 1.33 2.28
N SER A 165 12.22 1.48 3.55
CA SER A 165 10.83 1.80 3.90
C SER A 165 10.37 3.13 3.30
N ASP A 166 11.21 4.17 3.34
CA ASP A 166 10.92 5.48 2.75
C ASP A 166 10.67 5.37 1.24
N GLU A 167 11.46 4.56 0.51
CA GLU A 167 11.23 4.32 -0.93
C GLU A 167 9.91 3.60 -1.17
N GLN A 168 9.58 2.59 -0.36
CA GLN A 168 8.30 1.88 -0.48
C GLN A 168 7.11 2.78 -0.17
N ASP A 169 7.23 3.64 0.84
CA ASP A 169 6.21 4.62 1.19
C ASP A 169 6.06 5.65 0.05
N GLU A 170 7.15 6.16 -0.52
CA GLU A 170 7.13 7.06 -1.68
C GLU A 170 6.45 6.41 -2.90
N GLU A 171 6.74 5.15 -3.21
CA GLU A 171 6.09 4.41 -4.29
C GLU A 171 4.58 4.22 -4.03
N LEU A 172 4.20 3.92 -2.78
CA LEU A 172 2.80 3.80 -2.37
C LEU A 172 2.06 5.14 -2.53
N PHE A 173 2.64 6.24 -2.06
CA PHE A 173 2.07 7.58 -2.22
C PHE A 173 1.96 7.97 -3.69
N ALA A 174 2.96 7.66 -4.52
CA ALA A 174 2.91 7.93 -5.95
C ALA A 174 1.79 7.15 -6.65
N ALA A 175 1.57 5.89 -6.28
CA ALA A 175 0.46 5.09 -6.80
C ALA A 175 -0.90 5.68 -6.41
N TRP A 176 -1.04 6.17 -5.17
CA TRP A 176 -2.24 6.88 -4.73
C TRP A 176 -2.45 8.20 -5.48
N ASP A 177 -1.40 8.99 -5.69
CA ASP A 177 -1.47 10.24 -6.48
C ASP A 177 -1.87 9.96 -7.94
N GLU A 178 -1.40 8.85 -8.52
CA GLU A 178 -1.81 8.42 -9.86
C GLU A 178 -3.28 8.01 -9.93
N GLU A 179 -3.78 7.29 -8.91
CA GLU A 179 -5.20 6.93 -8.79
C GLU A 179 -6.08 8.18 -8.67
N GLU A 180 -5.71 9.12 -7.79
CA GLU A 180 -6.40 10.39 -7.60
C GLU A 180 -6.43 11.20 -8.91
N ALA A 181 -5.28 11.33 -9.59
CA ALA A 181 -5.17 12.05 -10.85
C ALA A 181 -6.00 11.39 -11.96
N PHE A 182 -6.02 10.06 -12.01
CA PHE A 182 -6.87 9.32 -12.94
C PHE A 182 -8.35 9.58 -12.66
N ALA A 183 -8.79 9.43 -11.40
CA ALA A 183 -10.17 9.65 -10.99
C ALA A 183 -10.64 11.09 -11.28
N LEU A 184 -9.80 12.08 -11.00
CA LEU A 184 -10.06 13.48 -11.35
C LEU A 184 -10.19 13.69 -12.86
N SER A 185 -9.32 13.07 -13.65
CA SER A 185 -9.36 13.19 -15.11
C SER A 185 -10.64 12.59 -15.69
N GLU A 186 -11.08 11.45 -15.16
CA GLU A 186 -12.30 10.78 -15.58
C GLU A 186 -13.55 11.54 -15.13
N LEU A 187 -13.59 12.02 -13.88
CA LEU A 187 -14.68 12.86 -13.41
C LEU A 187 -14.87 14.09 -14.30
N ARG A 188 -13.78 14.78 -14.66
CA ARG A 188 -13.82 15.93 -15.58
C ARG A 188 -14.33 15.55 -16.97
N ARG A 189 -13.92 14.39 -17.49
CA ARG A 189 -14.41 13.88 -18.78
C ARG A 189 -15.91 13.63 -18.73
N ILE A 190 -16.38 12.87 -17.73
CA ILE A 190 -17.79 12.51 -17.56
C ILE A 190 -18.66 13.75 -17.40
N VAL A 191 -18.27 14.68 -16.53
CA VAL A 191 -19.01 15.94 -16.33
C VAL A 191 -19.04 16.77 -17.61
N GLY A 192 -17.94 16.83 -18.36
CA GLY A 192 -17.85 17.54 -19.63
C GLY A 192 -18.76 16.96 -20.73
N GLU A 193 -19.06 15.66 -20.67
CA GLU A 193 -19.90 14.93 -21.62
C GLU A 193 -21.39 14.91 -21.25
N LEU A 194 -21.77 15.45 -20.08
CA LEU A 194 -23.17 15.45 -19.65
C LEU A 194 -24.07 16.19 -20.67
N PRO A 195 -25.24 15.61 -21.02
CA PRO A 195 -26.19 16.24 -21.93
C PRO A 195 -26.67 17.61 -21.45
N LYS A 196 -26.72 17.81 -20.13
CA LYS A 196 -27.05 19.07 -19.47
C LYS A 196 -26.04 19.31 -18.36
N GLN A 197 -25.41 20.48 -18.40
CA GLN A 197 -24.51 20.92 -17.35
C GLN A 197 -25.30 21.32 -16.09
N PRO A 198 -24.85 20.91 -14.89
CA PRO A 198 -25.45 21.39 -13.64
C PRO A 198 -25.28 22.91 -13.49
N GLU A 199 -26.39 23.62 -13.29
CA GLU A 199 -26.39 25.07 -13.03
C GLU A 199 -26.34 25.31 -11.52
N LEU A 200 -25.64 26.37 -11.09
CA LEU A 200 -25.54 26.74 -9.67
C LEU A 200 -26.93 27.11 -9.11
N PRO A 201 -27.47 26.36 -8.13
CA PRO A 201 -28.75 26.65 -7.51
C PRO A 201 -28.55 27.65 -6.36
N VAL A 202 -28.49 28.94 -6.70
CA VAL A 202 -28.10 30.04 -5.79
C VAL A 202 -28.96 30.07 -4.52
N HIS A 203 -30.29 29.95 -4.65
CA HIS A 203 -31.18 30.04 -3.49
C HIS A 203 -31.01 28.84 -2.54
N GLU A 204 -30.89 27.64 -3.10
CA GLU A 204 -30.66 26.42 -2.34
C GLU A 204 -29.29 26.46 -1.63
N LEU A 205 -28.26 26.97 -2.31
CA LEU A 205 -26.94 27.18 -1.72
C LEU A 205 -26.99 28.16 -0.54
N ASP A 206 -27.63 29.34 -0.69
CA ASP A 206 -27.74 30.33 0.38
C ASP A 206 -28.44 29.74 1.62
N VAL A 207 -29.50 28.96 1.42
CA VAL A 207 -30.24 28.29 2.50
C VAL A 207 -29.38 27.21 3.17
N ALA A 208 -28.67 26.40 2.38
CA ALA A 208 -27.79 25.35 2.90
C ALA A 208 -26.60 25.94 3.66
N ALA A 209 -25.96 26.99 3.15
CA ALA A 209 -24.84 27.66 3.77
C ALA A 209 -25.23 28.33 5.10
N ALA A 210 -26.39 28.99 5.17
CA ALA A 210 -26.90 29.54 6.42
C ALA A 210 -27.08 28.46 7.50
N ARG A 211 -27.70 27.33 7.14
CA ARG A 211 -27.88 26.18 8.04
C ARG A 211 -26.54 25.56 8.46
N LEU A 212 -25.62 25.42 7.51
CA LEU A 212 -24.29 24.87 7.74
C LEU A 212 -23.50 25.72 8.74
N ARG A 213 -23.57 27.06 8.67
CA ARG A 213 -22.92 27.94 9.65
C ARG A 213 -23.49 27.75 11.06
N GLU A 214 -24.81 27.65 11.18
CA GLU A 214 -25.45 27.39 12.47
C GLU A 214 -25.03 26.02 13.03
N LEU A 215 -24.97 25.00 12.18
CA LEU A 215 -24.55 23.65 12.54
C LEU A 215 -23.09 23.62 13.00
N LEU A 216 -22.17 24.20 12.24
CA LEU A 216 -20.73 24.22 12.54
C LEU A 216 -20.40 25.04 13.80
N ALA A 217 -21.31 25.85 14.32
CA ALA A 217 -21.16 26.53 15.61
C ALA A 217 -21.48 25.62 16.81
N LEU A 218 -22.13 24.47 16.59
CA LEU A 218 -22.48 23.52 17.65
C LEU A 218 -21.29 22.59 17.97
N PRO A 219 -21.16 22.14 19.23
CA PRO A 219 -20.23 21.07 19.59
C PRO A 219 -20.82 19.70 19.27
N GLY A 220 -19.95 18.72 18.99
CA GLY A 220 -20.31 17.32 18.80
C GLY A 220 -20.74 16.98 17.37
N TYR A 221 -21.18 15.73 17.18
CA TYR A 221 -21.66 15.22 15.90
C TYR A 221 -22.91 15.96 15.38
N PRO A 222 -23.00 16.28 14.08
CA PRO A 222 -21.99 16.06 13.02
C PRO A 222 -20.97 17.22 12.89
N ALA A 223 -21.11 18.29 13.67
CA ALA A 223 -20.35 19.52 13.48
C ALA A 223 -18.83 19.34 13.67
N ASN A 224 -18.40 18.51 14.62
CA ASN A 224 -16.99 18.17 14.80
C ASN A 224 -16.39 17.52 13.55
N VAL A 225 -17.02 16.45 13.06
CA VAL A 225 -16.62 15.72 11.85
C VAL A 225 -16.53 16.66 10.65
N LEU A 226 -17.56 17.48 10.41
CA LEU A 226 -17.58 18.41 9.28
C LEU A 226 -16.47 19.49 9.36
N ARG A 227 -16.11 19.96 10.57
CA ARG A 227 -14.99 20.90 10.76
C ARG A 227 -13.64 20.22 10.53
N ALA A 228 -13.46 18.98 11.01
CA ALA A 228 -12.25 18.20 10.80
C ALA A 228 -12.03 17.89 9.30
N CYS A 229 -13.06 17.35 8.64
CA CYS A 229 -13.10 17.12 7.19
C CYS A 229 -12.68 18.38 6.39
N ALA A 230 -13.19 19.56 6.75
CA ALA A 230 -12.88 20.81 6.06
C ALA A 230 -11.55 21.47 6.49
N GLY A 231 -10.88 20.96 7.53
CA GLY A 231 -9.69 21.58 8.13
C GLY A 231 -9.95 22.96 8.75
N PHE A 232 -11.13 23.16 9.34
CA PHE A 232 -11.51 24.40 10.05
C PHE A 232 -11.03 24.44 11.50
N GLU A 233 -10.37 23.39 11.99
CA GLU A 233 -9.68 23.41 13.27
C GLU A 233 -8.42 24.28 13.21
N GLU A 234 -7.74 24.26 12.07
CA GLU A 234 -6.49 25.00 11.83
C GLU A 234 -6.70 26.30 11.04
N ARG A 235 -7.82 26.41 10.31
CA ARG A 235 -8.10 27.52 9.39
C ARG A 235 -9.43 28.20 9.72
N PRO A 236 -9.55 29.53 9.52
CA PRO A 236 -10.83 30.21 9.71
C PRO A 236 -11.86 29.76 8.67
N MET A 237 -13.12 29.71 9.07
CA MET A 237 -14.24 29.44 8.16
C MET A 237 -14.36 30.55 7.10
N PRO A 238 -14.60 30.21 5.82
CA PRO A 238 -14.83 31.19 4.76
C PRO A 238 -16.08 32.04 4.99
N ASP A 239 -15.99 33.33 4.66
CA ASP A 239 -17.13 34.25 4.64
C ASP A 239 -18.05 34.02 3.42
N ASP A 240 -17.51 33.48 2.33
CA ASP A 240 -18.26 33.18 1.11
C ASP A 240 -19.05 31.87 1.25
N ASP A 241 -20.35 31.91 0.96
CA ASP A 241 -21.28 30.77 1.12
C ASP A 241 -20.91 29.60 0.21
N GLN A 242 -20.48 29.89 -1.02
CA GLN A 242 -20.09 28.88 -1.99
C GLN A 242 -18.79 28.21 -1.57
N GLU A 243 -17.80 28.98 -1.14
CA GLU A 243 -16.52 28.48 -0.66
C GLU A 243 -16.69 27.64 0.61
N LEU A 244 -17.49 28.10 1.58
CA LEU A 244 -17.80 27.36 2.80
C LEU A 244 -18.43 26.01 2.47
N TRP A 245 -19.47 25.99 1.65
CA TRP A 245 -20.20 24.78 1.32
C TRP A 245 -19.31 23.79 0.55
N LEU A 246 -18.56 24.27 -0.46
CA LEU A 246 -17.65 23.42 -1.23
C LEU A 246 -16.47 22.90 -0.41
N ALA A 247 -15.94 23.67 0.54
CA ALA A 247 -14.87 23.21 1.41
C ALA A 247 -15.32 22.04 2.30
N VAL A 248 -16.53 22.13 2.87
CA VAL A 248 -17.08 21.04 3.69
C VAL A 248 -17.46 19.83 2.84
N ALA A 249 -18.12 20.04 1.70
CA ALA A 249 -18.48 18.94 0.80
C ALA A 249 -17.25 18.21 0.25
N ALA A 250 -16.18 18.94 -0.11
CA ALA A 250 -14.92 18.35 -0.56
C ALA A 250 -14.24 17.57 0.58
N GLY A 251 -14.25 18.09 1.80
CA GLY A 251 -13.69 17.42 2.98
C GLY A 251 -14.37 16.10 3.34
N ILE A 252 -15.62 15.86 2.92
CA ILE A 252 -16.26 14.55 3.08
C ILE A 252 -15.65 13.52 2.12
N ALA A 253 -15.28 13.93 0.91
CA ALA A 253 -14.71 13.06 -0.12
C ALA A 253 -13.18 12.89 0.00
N GLY A 254 -12.51 13.85 0.63
CA GLY A 254 -11.08 13.78 0.98
C GLY A 254 -10.85 14.48 2.33
N PRO A 255 -11.04 13.78 3.46
CA PRO A 255 -10.86 14.35 4.80
C PRO A 255 -9.45 14.93 5.00
N VAL A 256 -9.36 16.20 5.38
CA VAL A 256 -8.09 16.95 5.47
C VAL A 256 -7.31 16.66 6.77
N SER A 257 -7.98 16.22 7.83
CA SER A 257 -7.39 16.10 9.17
C SER A 257 -8.02 14.98 9.96
N ASP A 258 -7.21 14.34 10.81
CA ASP A 258 -7.68 13.58 11.96
C ASP A 258 -8.39 14.52 12.95
N LEU A 259 -9.35 14.01 13.74
CA LEU A 259 -9.96 14.78 14.82
C LEU A 259 -8.89 15.23 15.81
N SER A 260 -8.97 16.48 16.28
CA SER A 260 -8.06 16.94 17.32
C SER A 260 -8.10 16.04 18.57
N GLU A 261 -6.97 15.36 18.81
CA GLU A 261 -6.71 14.52 19.98
C GLU A 261 -6.71 15.36 21.28
N SER A 262 -7.91 15.72 21.75
CA SER A 262 -8.08 16.44 23.00
C SER A 262 -8.36 15.48 24.17
N GLY A 263 -7.33 14.70 24.56
CA GLY A 263 -7.25 14.05 25.89
C GLY A 263 -6.73 12.61 25.91
N ASP A 264 -5.66 12.37 26.69
CA ASP A 264 -5.16 11.09 27.24
C ASP A 264 -5.25 9.82 26.34
N VAL A 265 -4.56 9.86 25.20
CA VAL A 265 -4.44 8.77 24.20
C VAL A 265 -3.74 7.48 24.72
N LEU A 266 -3.13 7.52 25.91
CA LEU A 266 -2.50 6.31 26.47
C LEU A 266 -3.49 5.30 27.08
N GLU A 267 -4.75 5.68 27.33
CA GLU A 267 -5.78 4.75 27.83
C GLU A 267 -6.65 4.15 26.71
N GLU A 268 -6.81 4.80 25.55
CA GLU A 268 -7.69 4.34 24.46
C GLU A 268 -7.05 3.27 23.56
N PHE A 269 -5.74 3.34 23.31
CA PHE A 269 -4.99 2.27 22.63
C PHE A 269 -4.94 0.95 23.41
N ALA A 270 -5.34 0.94 24.69
CA ALA A 270 -5.36 -0.26 25.53
C ALA A 270 -6.69 -1.03 25.46
N ASP A 271 -7.74 -0.46 24.87
CA ASP A 271 -9.07 -1.07 24.78
C ASP A 271 -9.44 -1.37 23.32
N LEU A 272 -8.77 -2.38 22.74
CA LEU A 272 -9.09 -2.93 21.41
C LEU A 272 -10.52 -3.48 21.30
N ASP A 273 -11.25 -3.59 22.42
CA ASP A 273 -12.65 -4.03 22.50
C ASP A 273 -13.63 -2.83 22.72
N GLY A 274 -13.15 -1.58 22.72
CA GLY A 274 -13.97 -0.38 22.87
C GLY A 274 -14.79 -0.05 21.62
N GLU A 275 -16.08 0.28 21.79
CA GLU A 275 -16.90 0.81 20.69
C GLU A 275 -16.38 2.20 20.29
N LEU A 276 -15.98 2.37 19.02
CA LEU A 276 -15.60 3.68 18.47
C LEU A 276 -16.71 4.71 18.71
N SER A 277 -16.32 5.95 18.99
CA SER A 277 -17.29 7.03 19.02
C SER A 277 -17.96 7.19 17.64
N MET A 278 -19.16 7.77 17.60
CA MET A 278 -19.86 8.04 16.34
C MET A 278 -19.03 8.96 15.41
N GLU A 279 -18.20 9.84 15.97
CA GLU A 279 -17.36 10.77 15.20
C GLU A 279 -16.17 10.02 14.56
N ASP A 280 -15.51 9.16 15.33
CA ASP A 280 -14.37 8.35 14.85
C ASP A 280 -14.84 7.31 13.82
N ALA A 281 -15.98 6.65 14.09
CA ALA A 281 -16.57 5.71 13.15
C ALA A 281 -16.95 6.40 11.82
N ALA A 282 -17.48 7.63 11.87
CA ALA A 282 -17.81 8.38 10.66
C ALA A 282 -16.55 8.70 9.84
N LEU A 283 -15.47 9.19 10.47
CA LEU A 283 -14.24 9.52 9.76
C LEU A 283 -13.52 8.28 9.23
N ALA A 284 -13.44 7.21 10.03
CA ALA A 284 -12.87 5.95 9.58
C ALA A 284 -13.59 5.42 8.34
N ASN A 285 -14.92 5.51 8.31
CA ASN A 285 -15.71 5.15 7.12
C ASN A 285 -15.41 6.05 5.93
N LEU A 286 -15.25 7.37 6.10
CA LEU A 286 -14.92 8.28 5.00
C LEU A 286 -13.54 7.99 4.42
N CYS A 287 -12.53 7.77 5.28
CA CYS A 287 -11.15 7.47 4.86
C CYS A 287 -11.00 6.10 4.21
N ALA A 288 -11.93 5.17 4.45
CA ALA A 288 -11.92 3.83 3.87
C ALA A 288 -12.51 3.76 2.45
N ILE A 289 -13.19 4.82 1.96
CA ILE A 289 -13.79 4.82 0.62
C ILE A 289 -12.71 5.12 -0.42
N GLN A 290 -12.60 4.27 -1.45
CA GLN A 290 -11.61 4.42 -2.52
C GLN A 290 -12.00 5.51 -3.53
N HIS A 291 -11.02 6.07 -4.25
CA HIS A 291 -11.28 7.08 -5.29
C HIS A 291 -12.17 6.52 -6.41
N ALA A 292 -11.98 5.24 -6.76
CA ALA A 292 -12.81 4.51 -7.71
C ALA A 292 -14.30 4.49 -7.32
N ASP A 293 -14.62 4.24 -6.04
CA ASP A 293 -15.99 4.20 -5.53
C ASP A 293 -16.64 5.59 -5.53
N TRP A 294 -15.90 6.60 -5.09
CA TRP A 294 -16.33 8.00 -5.18
C TRP A 294 -16.61 8.41 -6.62
N LEU A 295 -15.72 8.07 -7.55
CA LEU A 295 -15.89 8.35 -8.97
C LEU A 295 -17.13 7.67 -9.51
N ALA A 296 -17.28 6.36 -9.30
CA ALA A 296 -18.40 5.57 -9.82
C ALA A 296 -19.75 6.09 -9.30
N GLY A 297 -19.87 6.29 -7.98
CA GLY A 297 -21.08 6.78 -7.35
C GLY A 297 -21.46 8.19 -7.82
N VAL A 298 -20.52 9.14 -7.78
CA VAL A 298 -20.80 10.54 -8.17
C VAL A 298 -21.00 10.67 -9.68
N ALA A 299 -20.27 9.92 -10.51
CA ALA A 299 -20.49 9.89 -11.95
C ALA A 299 -21.90 9.40 -12.29
N ALA A 300 -22.37 8.33 -11.65
CA ALA A 300 -23.72 7.83 -11.85
C ALA A 300 -24.77 8.87 -11.45
N LEU A 301 -24.65 9.49 -10.27
CA LEU A 301 -25.54 10.57 -9.83
C LEU A 301 -25.50 11.78 -10.78
N ALA A 302 -24.33 12.17 -11.27
CA ALA A 302 -24.15 13.27 -12.20
C ALA A 302 -24.86 13.01 -13.55
N ARG A 303 -24.82 11.76 -14.05
CA ARG A 303 -25.53 11.35 -15.27
C ARG A 303 -27.03 11.28 -15.09
N MET A 304 -27.50 10.77 -13.94
CA MET A 304 -28.93 10.58 -13.70
C MET A 304 -29.65 11.89 -13.35
N GLY A 305 -28.96 12.85 -12.73
CA GLY A 305 -29.52 14.16 -12.40
C GLY A 305 -30.35 14.19 -11.11
N PRO A 306 -30.92 15.36 -10.75
CA PRO A 306 -31.66 15.53 -9.50
C PRO A 306 -32.97 14.73 -9.50
N GLY A 307 -33.43 14.34 -8.31
CA GLY A 307 -34.64 13.53 -8.13
C GLY A 307 -34.39 12.02 -8.08
N VAL A 308 -33.13 11.60 -8.05
CA VAL A 308 -32.70 10.21 -8.01
C VAL A 308 -32.39 9.82 -6.57
N LEU A 309 -32.75 8.60 -6.18
CA LEU A 309 -32.42 8.07 -4.86
C LEU A 309 -30.90 7.90 -4.72
N ALA A 310 -30.34 8.42 -3.64
CA ALA A 310 -28.92 8.34 -3.29
C ALA A 310 -28.76 7.76 -1.87
N SER A 311 -29.59 6.78 -1.51
CA SER A 311 -29.46 6.01 -0.26
C SER A 311 -28.17 5.20 -0.24
N PRO A 312 -27.66 4.76 0.93
CA PRO A 312 -26.45 3.95 1.02
C PRO A 312 -26.52 2.68 0.17
N GLU A 313 -27.65 1.97 0.20
CA GLU A 313 -27.89 0.76 -0.59
C GLU A 313 -27.86 1.07 -2.09
N ARG A 314 -28.37 2.25 -2.47
CA ARG A 314 -28.39 2.67 -3.87
C ARG A 314 -27.00 3.07 -4.34
N MET A 315 -26.20 3.73 -3.50
CA MET A 315 -24.82 4.06 -3.80
C MET A 315 -23.98 2.81 -4.05
N ALA A 316 -24.07 1.81 -3.17
CA ALA A 316 -23.37 0.53 -3.35
C ALA A 316 -23.71 -0.14 -4.68
N ARG A 317 -25.00 -0.15 -5.06
CA ARG A 317 -25.43 -0.68 -6.37
C ARG A 317 -24.92 0.13 -7.55
N LEU A 318 -24.92 1.46 -7.46
CA LEU A 318 -24.40 2.31 -8.54
C LEU A 318 -22.91 2.10 -8.78
N ILE A 319 -22.15 1.88 -7.70
CA ILE A 319 -20.73 1.55 -7.76
C ILE A 319 -20.54 0.19 -8.42
N ALA A 320 -21.28 -0.83 -8.00
CA ALA A 320 -21.17 -2.17 -8.57
C ALA A 320 -21.66 -2.30 -10.02
N GLU A 321 -22.58 -1.44 -10.45
CA GLU A 321 -23.07 -1.37 -11.84
C GLU A 321 -22.15 -0.53 -12.75
N SER A 322 -21.10 0.08 -12.22
CA SER A 322 -20.27 1.04 -12.96
C SER A 322 -19.37 0.37 -13.99
N GLU A 323 -19.43 0.84 -15.24
CA GLU A 323 -18.49 0.49 -16.30
C GLU A 323 -17.26 1.41 -16.34
N ASP A 324 -17.21 2.44 -15.48
CA ASP A 324 -16.13 3.43 -15.45
C ASP A 324 -14.91 2.97 -14.63
N ILE A 325 -15.03 1.84 -13.92
CA ILE A 325 -13.98 1.25 -13.10
C ILE A 325 -13.79 -0.21 -13.52
N ASP A 326 -12.54 -0.66 -13.67
CA ASP A 326 -12.21 -2.08 -13.92
C ASP A 326 -12.41 -2.85 -12.61
N SER A 327 -13.64 -3.26 -12.30
CA SER A 327 -13.96 -4.10 -11.15
C SER A 327 -13.86 -5.58 -11.52
N ASP A 328 -12.64 -6.07 -11.70
CA ASP A 328 -12.38 -7.50 -11.77
C ASP A 328 -12.68 -8.12 -10.38
N ALA A 329 -13.95 -8.54 -10.20
CA ALA A 329 -14.53 -9.23 -9.04
C ALA A 329 -14.94 -8.34 -7.85
N GLN A 330 -16.19 -7.85 -7.86
CA GLN A 330 -16.91 -7.56 -6.62
C GLN A 330 -17.73 -8.80 -6.23
N GLU A 331 -17.40 -9.38 -5.08
CA GLU A 331 -18.18 -10.48 -4.47
C GLU A 331 -19.42 -9.90 -3.75
N GLU A 332 -20.41 -10.72 -3.43
CA GLU A 332 -21.65 -10.26 -2.76
C GLU A 332 -21.35 -9.61 -1.38
N ASP A 333 -20.24 -9.99 -0.74
CA ASP A 333 -19.75 -9.40 0.53
C ASP A 333 -19.24 -7.95 0.37
N ASP A 334 -18.86 -7.51 -0.85
CA ASP A 334 -18.35 -6.16 -1.10
C ASP A 334 -19.47 -5.10 -1.13
N LEU A 335 -20.70 -5.52 -1.45
CA LEU A 335 -21.87 -4.63 -1.50
C LEU A 335 -22.28 -4.16 -0.11
N ASP A 336 -22.39 -5.08 0.84
CA ASP A 336 -22.76 -4.77 2.23
C ASP A 336 -21.69 -3.89 2.90
N ALA A 337 -20.41 -4.14 2.60
CA ALA A 337 -19.30 -3.31 3.06
C ALA A 337 -19.40 -1.88 2.50
N THR A 338 -19.59 -1.73 1.19
CA THR A 338 -19.75 -0.43 0.53
C THR A 338 -20.95 0.34 1.06
N GLU A 339 -22.09 -0.33 1.26
CA GLU A 339 -23.28 0.26 1.88
C GLU A 339 -22.99 0.80 3.29
N GLY A 340 -22.25 0.03 4.11
CA GLY A 340 -21.81 0.44 5.43
C GLY A 340 -20.99 1.73 5.42
N LEU A 341 -20.03 1.85 4.50
CA LEU A 341 -19.22 3.06 4.34
C LEU A 341 -20.07 4.28 3.95
N PHE A 342 -20.96 4.12 2.96
CA PHE A 342 -21.80 5.20 2.46
C PHE A 342 -22.92 5.63 3.41
N THR A 343 -23.20 4.87 4.48
CA THR A 343 -24.13 5.30 5.53
C THR A 343 -23.68 6.63 6.17
N SER A 344 -22.38 6.77 6.44
CA SER A 344 -21.83 8.01 7.01
C SER A 344 -21.88 9.15 5.98
N VAL A 345 -21.55 8.85 4.71
CA VAL A 345 -21.58 9.81 3.60
C VAL A 345 -22.97 10.40 3.41
N VAL A 346 -24.00 9.55 3.24
CA VAL A 346 -25.37 9.99 2.97
C VAL A 346 -25.95 10.77 4.16
N SER A 347 -25.61 10.37 5.39
CA SER A 347 -25.98 11.14 6.59
C SER A 347 -25.41 12.56 6.56
N LEU A 348 -24.11 12.72 6.26
CA LEU A 348 -23.45 14.03 6.17
C LEU A 348 -23.96 14.85 4.98
N TRP A 349 -24.25 14.20 3.85
CA TRP A 349 -24.89 14.81 2.68
C TRP A 349 -26.26 15.41 3.00
N GLY A 350 -27.05 14.77 3.88
CA GLY A 350 -28.32 15.32 4.35
C GLY A 350 -28.15 16.65 5.08
N TYR A 351 -27.13 16.80 5.92
CA TYR A 351 -26.84 18.08 6.60
C TYR A 351 -26.38 19.18 5.64
N LEU A 352 -25.76 18.82 4.52
CA LEU A 352 -25.34 19.75 3.46
C LEU A 352 -26.47 20.08 2.46
N GLY A 353 -27.60 19.38 2.51
CA GLY A 353 -28.67 19.50 1.52
C GLY A 353 -28.29 18.94 0.15
N ILE A 354 -27.29 18.06 0.08
CA ILE A 354 -26.93 17.31 -1.13
C ILE A 354 -28.05 16.32 -1.47
N VAL A 355 -28.60 15.67 -0.45
CA VAL A 355 -29.82 14.88 -0.50
C VAL A 355 -30.89 15.52 0.38
N ASP A 356 -32.16 15.22 0.10
CA ASP A 356 -33.28 15.63 0.96
C ASP A 356 -33.59 14.59 2.05
N GLU A 357 -34.69 14.79 2.79
CA GLU A 357 -35.12 13.90 3.89
C GLU A 357 -35.44 12.47 3.44
N ASP A 358 -35.74 12.27 2.15
CA ASP A 358 -36.02 10.97 1.54
C ASP A 358 -34.76 10.41 0.82
N GLU A 359 -33.59 10.97 1.10
CA GLU A 359 -32.29 10.62 0.50
C GLU A 359 -32.26 10.81 -1.02
N VAL A 360 -33.06 11.74 -1.53
CA VAL A 360 -33.14 12.04 -2.96
C VAL A 360 -32.18 13.16 -3.31
N LEU A 361 -31.38 12.96 -4.36
CA LEU A 361 -30.40 13.93 -4.85
C LEU A 361 -31.09 15.26 -5.21
N THR A 362 -30.64 16.34 -4.56
CA THR A 362 -31.17 17.69 -4.81
C THR A 362 -30.45 18.35 -6.00
N PRO A 363 -30.98 19.46 -6.55
CA PRO A 363 -30.23 20.28 -7.51
C PRO A 363 -28.89 20.78 -6.97
N LEU A 364 -28.81 21.07 -5.66
CA LEU A 364 -27.57 21.48 -5.00
C LEU A 364 -26.57 20.34 -4.95
N GLY A 365 -27.00 19.12 -4.61
CA GLY A 365 -26.16 17.93 -4.67
C GLY A 365 -25.68 17.63 -6.08
N TRP A 366 -26.57 17.69 -7.08
CA TRP A 366 -26.21 17.43 -8.48
C TRP A 366 -25.17 18.40 -9.04
N TRP A 367 -25.23 19.68 -8.64
CA TRP A 367 -24.22 20.67 -9.00
C TRP A 367 -22.94 20.56 -8.17
N GLY A 368 -23.10 20.33 -6.87
CA GLY A 368 -22.02 20.46 -5.90
C GLY A 368 -21.13 19.24 -5.78
N LEU A 369 -21.66 18.01 -5.92
CA LEU A 369 -20.87 16.79 -5.73
C LEU A 369 -19.69 16.68 -6.71
N PRO A 370 -19.84 16.83 -8.04
CA PRO A 370 -18.69 16.76 -8.93
C PRO A 370 -17.66 17.86 -8.67
N LYS A 371 -18.10 19.02 -8.20
CA LYS A 371 -17.21 20.14 -7.83
C LYS A 371 -16.47 19.89 -6.52
N ALA A 372 -17.12 19.22 -5.57
CA ALA A 372 -16.53 18.85 -4.30
C ALA A 372 -15.40 17.82 -4.52
N LEU A 373 -15.65 16.78 -5.32
CA LEU A 373 -14.62 15.79 -5.70
C LEU A 373 -13.51 16.45 -6.52
N GLU A 374 -13.84 17.29 -7.51
CA GLU A 374 -12.83 18.03 -8.27
C GLU A 374 -11.95 18.89 -7.35
N ARG A 375 -12.51 19.49 -6.30
CA ARG A 375 -11.75 20.27 -5.32
C ARG A 375 -10.91 19.39 -4.38
N ALA A 376 -11.45 18.25 -3.95
CA ALA A 376 -10.75 17.33 -3.05
C ALA A 376 -9.49 16.75 -3.71
N TRP A 377 -9.61 16.36 -4.98
CA TRP A 377 -8.54 15.69 -5.75
C TRP A 377 -7.67 16.65 -6.56
N SER A 378 -7.96 17.95 -6.50
CA SER A 378 -7.08 18.92 -7.15
C SER A 378 -5.90 19.21 -6.23
N PRO A 379 -4.65 19.22 -6.76
CA PRO A 379 -3.50 19.56 -5.95
C PRO A 379 -3.68 20.97 -5.36
N PRO A 380 -3.21 21.20 -4.12
CA PRO A 380 -3.30 22.51 -3.50
C PRO A 380 -2.61 23.56 -4.38
N PRO A 381 -3.15 24.78 -4.48
CA PRO A 381 -2.50 25.84 -5.23
C PRO A 381 -1.12 26.16 -4.61
N GLU A 382 -0.07 26.13 -5.46
CA GLU A 382 1.32 26.49 -5.11
C GLU A 382 1.47 27.89 -4.48
#